data_AF-A0AAN8NKR4-F1
#
_entry.id   AF-A0AAN8NKR4-F1
#
_cell.length_a   1.000
_cell.length_b   1.000
_cell.length_c   1.000
_cell.angle_alpha   90.00
_cell.angle_beta   90.00
_cell.angle_gamma   90.00
#
_symmetry.space_group_name_H-M   'P 1'
#
loop_
_entity.id
_entity.type
_entity.pdbx_description
1 polymer ?
#
loop_
_entity_poly.entity_id
_entity_poly.type
_entity_poly.pdbx_seq_one_letter_code
_entity_poly.pdbx_strand_id
1 'polypeptide(L)'
;MAANALAINMEEETMDEHLVTLMEKLESLRVAKNSANGLTKNFRQPLQVEIRTLEFWRSIISECLASFFFVFIVSGVSCNYLNRGLDKVSDLALPTALATGLAMALLHHCFEKISGGHVNPAVSLAMAAIKKVSPLRASLFVVAQCGGGIAGAALLYG
;
A
#
# COMPACT_ATOMS: atom_id res chain seq x y z
N MET A 1 56.29 -22.74 21.60
CA MET A 1 55.68 -21.75 20.70
C MET A 1 54.56 -22.35 19.84
N ALA A 2 54.66 -23.62 19.38
CA ALA A 2 53.59 -24.28 18.59
C ALA A 2 52.30 -24.62 19.38
N ALA A 3 52.39 -24.92 20.68
CA ALA A 3 51.21 -25.29 21.49
C ALA A 3 50.24 -24.12 21.75
N ASN A 4 50.75 -22.89 21.84
CA ASN A 4 49.91 -21.70 22.01
C ASN A 4 49.11 -21.37 20.74
N ALA A 5 49.65 -21.67 19.56
CA ALA A 5 48.95 -21.40 18.29
C ALA A 5 47.78 -22.37 18.06
N LEU A 6 47.90 -23.64 18.48
CA LEU A 6 46.81 -24.61 18.36
C LEU A 6 45.66 -24.35 19.35
N ALA A 7 45.96 -23.89 20.56
CA ALA A 7 44.92 -23.52 21.53
C ALA A 7 44.07 -22.34 21.04
N ILE A 8 44.70 -21.34 20.43
CA ILE A 8 44.01 -20.16 19.87
C ILE A 8 43.16 -20.56 18.65
N ASN A 9 43.66 -21.44 17.77
CA ASN A 9 42.89 -21.90 16.61
C ASN A 9 41.65 -22.73 16.99
N MET A 10 41.70 -23.49 18.08
CA MET A 10 40.52 -24.23 18.58
C MET A 10 39.47 -23.33 19.25
N GLU A 11 39.90 -22.22 19.86
CA GLU A 11 38.98 -21.21 20.41
C GLU A 11 38.31 -20.39 19.30
N GLU A 12 39.00 -20.06 18.21
CA GLU A 12 38.36 -19.37 17.06
C GLU A 12 37.33 -20.26 16.35
N GLU A 13 37.64 -21.55 16.13
CA GLU A 13 36.72 -22.48 15.47
C GLU A 13 35.43 -22.72 16.29
N THR A 14 35.53 -22.74 17.62
CA THR A 14 34.36 -22.84 18.52
C THR A 14 33.54 -21.55 18.58
N MET A 15 34.17 -20.38 18.40
CA MET A 15 33.48 -19.09 18.35
C MET A 15 32.69 -18.90 17.05
N ASP A 16 33.24 -19.36 15.93
CA ASP A 16 32.57 -19.31 14.63
C ASP A 16 31.34 -20.24 14.58
N GLU A 17 31.43 -21.46 15.11
CA GLU A 17 30.27 -22.34 15.26
C GLU A 17 29.17 -21.73 16.12
N HIS A 18 29.54 -21.06 17.23
CA HIS A 18 28.57 -20.42 18.10
C HIS A 18 27.91 -19.21 17.44
N LEU A 19 28.66 -18.44 16.64
CA LEU A 19 28.14 -17.29 15.88
C LEU A 19 27.13 -17.74 14.83
N VAL A 20 27.42 -18.80 14.07
CA VAL A 20 26.50 -19.37 13.08
C VAL A 20 25.23 -19.88 13.76
N THR A 21 25.37 -20.59 14.88
CA THR A 21 24.23 -21.11 15.66
C THR A 21 23.34 -19.98 16.20
N LEU A 22 23.94 -18.88 16.67
CA LEU A 22 23.19 -17.71 17.12
C LEU A 22 22.49 -17.00 15.98
N MET A 23 23.13 -16.88 14.81
CA MET A 23 22.50 -16.30 13.63
C MET A 23 21.29 -17.13 13.16
N GLU A 24 21.41 -18.45 13.14
CA GLU A 24 20.32 -19.35 12.78
C GLU A 24 19.17 -19.31 13.81
N LYS A 25 19.50 -19.19 15.11
CA LYS A 25 18.50 -18.93 16.15
C LYS A 25 17.83 -17.56 16.01
N LEU A 26 18.56 -16.51 15.64
CA LEU A 26 17.98 -15.18 15.41
C LEU A 26 17.08 -15.17 14.17
N GLU A 27 17.47 -15.88 13.12
CA GLU A 27 16.67 -15.99 11.90
C GLU A 27 15.38 -16.78 12.15
N SER A 28 15.46 -17.92 12.86
CA SER A 28 14.28 -18.69 13.25
C SER A 28 13.35 -17.92 14.19
N LEU A 29 13.88 -17.12 15.13
CA LEU A 29 13.07 -16.22 15.96
C LEU A 29 12.44 -15.08 15.17
N ARG A 30 13.14 -14.53 14.17
CA ARG A 30 12.58 -13.52 13.27
C ARG A 30 11.42 -14.09 12.45
N VAL A 31 11.58 -15.29 11.92
CA VAL A 31 10.53 -16.02 11.17
C VAL A 31 9.33 -16.32 12.08
N ALA A 32 9.56 -16.83 13.30
CA ALA A 32 8.52 -17.09 14.28
C ALA A 32 7.75 -15.81 14.67
N LYS A 33 8.47 -14.70 14.91
CA LYS A 33 7.87 -13.40 15.21
C LYS A 33 7.03 -12.86 14.04
N ASN A 34 7.50 -13.03 12.79
CA ASN A 34 6.73 -12.63 11.60
C ASN A 34 5.46 -13.49 11.42
N SER A 35 5.55 -14.79 11.68
CA SER A 35 4.41 -15.72 11.65
C SER A 35 3.38 -15.39 12.75
N ALA A 36 3.85 -15.14 13.98
CA ALA A 36 3.01 -14.71 15.10
C ALA A 36 2.35 -13.34 14.86
N ASN A 37 3.04 -12.39 14.22
CA ASN A 37 2.46 -11.11 13.78
C ASN A 37 1.40 -11.30 12.70
N GLY A 38 1.56 -12.28 11.81
CA GLY A 38 0.54 -12.66 10.83
C GLY A 38 -0.72 -13.25 11.49
N LEU A 39 -0.55 -14.07 12.54
CA LEU A 39 -1.67 -14.69 13.27
C LEU A 39 -2.39 -13.70 14.20
N THR A 40 -1.66 -12.81 14.89
CA THR A 40 -2.25 -11.80 15.80
C THR A 40 -2.98 -10.68 15.07
N LYS A 41 -2.60 -10.34 13.83
CA LYS A 41 -3.40 -9.45 12.96
C LYS A 41 -4.77 -10.03 12.57
N ASN A 42 -5.01 -11.33 12.75
CA ASN A 42 -6.27 -11.99 12.41
C ASN A 42 -7.31 -12.00 13.54
N PHE A 43 -7.07 -11.32 14.66
CA PHE A 43 -8.16 -11.07 15.61
C PHE A 43 -9.13 -10.07 14.97
N ARG A 44 -10.17 -10.61 14.31
CA ARG A 44 -11.30 -9.87 13.74
C ARG A 44 -11.84 -8.89 14.78
N GLN A 45 -11.39 -7.65 14.71
CA GLN A 45 -11.90 -6.58 15.55
C GLN A 45 -13.39 -6.38 15.18
N PRO A 46 -14.31 -6.34 16.16
CA PRO A 46 -15.72 -6.14 15.89
C PRO A 46 -15.95 -4.76 15.25
N LEU A 47 -16.73 -4.76 14.16
CA LEU A 47 -17.00 -3.63 13.26
C LEU A 47 -17.39 -2.33 13.99
N GLN A 48 -18.16 -2.42 15.08
CA GLN A 48 -18.62 -1.24 15.82
C GLN A 48 -17.50 -0.50 16.57
N VAL A 49 -16.40 -1.19 16.88
CA VAL A 49 -15.25 -0.61 17.59
C VAL A 49 -14.34 0.12 16.61
N GLU A 50 -14.19 -0.41 15.39
CA GLU A 50 -13.33 0.18 14.35
C GLU A 50 -13.87 1.54 13.85
N ILE A 51 -15.20 1.71 13.74
CA ILE A 51 -15.83 2.96 13.28
C ILE A 51 -15.55 4.15 14.22
N ARG A 52 -15.31 3.90 15.52
CA ARG A 52 -14.98 4.95 16.50
C ARG A 52 -13.50 5.31 16.55
N THR A 53 -12.65 4.64 15.78
CA THR A 53 -11.21 4.91 15.77
C THR A 53 -10.87 6.08 14.84
N LEU A 54 -9.91 6.90 15.24
CA LEU A 54 -9.37 7.97 14.38
C LEU A 54 -8.71 7.42 13.11
N GLU A 55 -8.25 6.17 13.14
CA GLU A 55 -7.64 5.50 11.99
C GLU A 55 -8.65 5.25 10.88
N PHE A 56 -9.90 4.91 11.21
CA PHE A 56 -10.97 4.72 10.24
C PHE A 56 -11.30 6.01 9.48
N TRP A 57 -11.44 7.13 10.19
CA TRP A 57 -11.69 8.43 9.57
C TRP A 57 -10.50 8.91 8.74
N ARG A 58 -9.26 8.72 9.22
CA ARG A 58 -8.04 8.98 8.43
C ARG A 58 -8.02 8.14 7.15
N SER A 59 -8.43 6.88 7.23
CA SER A 59 -8.50 5.96 6.10
C SER A 59 -9.49 6.46 5.03
N ILE A 60 -10.69 6.90 5.42
CA ILE A 60 -11.69 7.46 4.49
C ILE A 60 -11.17 8.73 3.81
N ILE A 61 -10.59 9.66 4.58
CA ILE A 61 -10.03 10.91 4.04
C ILE A 61 -8.90 10.58 3.05
N SER A 62 -8.06 9.60 3.36
CA SER A 62 -6.98 9.19 2.47
C SER A 62 -7.47 8.58 1.16
N GLU A 63 -8.56 7.80 1.17
CA GLU A 63 -9.19 7.28 -0.06
C GLU A 63 -9.82 8.39 -0.91
N CYS A 64 -10.40 9.40 -0.27
CA CYS A 64 -10.93 10.58 -0.95
C CYS A 64 -9.80 11.39 -1.62
N LEU A 65 -8.72 11.70 -0.87
CA LEU A 65 -7.56 12.43 -1.38
C LEU A 65 -6.84 11.67 -2.49
N ALA A 66 -6.64 10.36 -2.32
CA ALA A 66 -6.02 9.53 -3.35
C ALA A 66 -6.83 9.57 -4.65
N SER A 67 -8.16 9.43 -4.57
CA SER A 67 -9.05 9.46 -5.74
C SER A 67 -9.10 10.84 -6.38
N PHE A 68 -9.05 11.91 -5.58
CA PHE A 68 -8.94 13.28 -6.05
C PHE A 68 -7.68 13.49 -6.89
N PHE A 69 -6.50 13.18 -6.36
CA PHE A 69 -5.25 13.34 -7.09
C PHE A 69 -5.18 12.44 -8.32
N PHE A 70 -5.69 11.22 -8.23
CA PHE A 70 -5.73 10.30 -9.35
C PHE A 70 -6.52 10.87 -10.54
N VAL A 71 -7.77 11.29 -10.30
CA VAL A 71 -8.63 11.84 -11.36
C VAL A 71 -8.08 13.18 -11.88
N PHE A 72 -7.55 14.02 -10.99
CA PHE A 72 -6.96 15.31 -11.38
C PHE A 72 -5.76 15.12 -12.33
N ILE A 73 -4.84 14.20 -12.01
CA ILE A 73 -3.65 13.96 -12.84
C ILE A 73 -4.05 13.33 -14.17
N VAL A 74 -4.84 12.24 -14.15
CA VAL A 74 -5.20 11.51 -15.37
C VAL A 74 -6.01 12.39 -16.32
N SER A 75 -7.05 13.04 -15.80
CA SER A 75 -7.90 13.92 -16.62
C SER A 75 -7.13 15.16 -17.06
N GLY A 76 -6.24 15.70 -16.22
CA GLY A 76 -5.42 16.86 -16.55
C GLY A 76 -4.46 16.60 -17.71
N VAL A 77 -3.83 15.42 -17.72
CA VAL A 77 -3.04 14.96 -18.87
C VAL A 77 -3.94 14.89 -20.10
N SER A 78 -5.05 14.15 -20.05
CA SER A 78 -5.92 13.99 -21.22
C SER A 78 -6.47 15.32 -21.78
N CYS A 79 -6.93 16.23 -20.91
CA CYS A 79 -7.42 17.55 -21.31
C CYS A 79 -6.32 18.42 -21.94
N ASN A 80 -5.08 18.34 -21.46
CA ASN A 80 -3.98 19.12 -22.00
C ASN A 80 -3.63 18.73 -23.45
N TYR A 81 -3.66 17.43 -23.77
CA TYR A 81 -3.39 16.93 -25.12
C TYR A 81 -4.55 17.24 -26.09
N LEU A 82 -5.80 17.13 -25.63
CA LEU A 82 -6.98 17.52 -26.42
C LEU A 82 -6.95 19.01 -26.79
N ASN A 83 -6.59 19.89 -25.85
CA ASN A 83 -6.47 21.32 -26.11
C ASN A 83 -5.35 21.69 -27.10
N ARG A 84 -4.39 20.79 -27.35
CA ARG A 84 -3.31 20.99 -28.30
C ARG A 84 -3.66 20.54 -29.73
N GLY A 85 -4.87 20.03 -29.96
CA GLY A 85 -5.33 19.54 -31.27
C GLY A 85 -4.66 18.23 -31.69
N LEU A 86 -4.11 17.47 -30.73
CA LEU A 86 -3.59 16.12 -30.98
C LEU A 86 -4.74 15.11 -30.80
N ASP A 87 -5.61 15.04 -31.80
CA ASP A 87 -6.84 14.24 -31.77
C ASP A 87 -6.60 12.77 -32.16
N LYS A 88 -5.36 12.43 -32.54
CA LYS A 88 -4.99 11.06 -32.87
C LYS A 88 -4.92 10.23 -31.59
N VAL A 89 -5.72 9.16 -31.56
CA VAL A 89 -5.73 8.19 -30.46
C VAL A 89 -4.32 7.72 -30.08
N SER A 90 -3.44 7.55 -31.08
CA SER A 90 -2.05 7.14 -30.89
C SER A 90 -1.21 8.12 -30.06
N ASP A 91 -1.45 9.42 -30.22
CA ASP A 91 -0.69 10.47 -29.54
C ASP A 91 -1.19 10.70 -28.11
N LEU A 92 -2.47 10.38 -27.85
CA LEU A 92 -3.11 10.52 -26.54
C LEU A 92 -2.94 9.27 -25.67
N ALA A 93 -2.95 8.08 -26.26
CA ALA A 93 -3.01 6.81 -25.54
C ALA A 93 -1.73 6.53 -24.73
N LEU A 94 -0.56 6.70 -25.34
CA LEU A 94 0.73 6.47 -24.67
C LEU A 94 0.95 7.36 -23.44
N PRO A 95 0.87 8.71 -23.54
CA PRO A 95 1.10 9.57 -22.38
C PRO A 95 0.02 9.41 -21.32
N THR A 96 -1.26 9.21 -21.71
CA THR A 96 -2.34 8.99 -20.74
C THR A 96 -2.17 7.67 -19.99
N ALA A 97 -1.79 6.58 -20.69
CA ALA A 97 -1.53 5.29 -20.05
C ALA A 97 -0.33 5.35 -19.09
N LEU A 98 0.77 6.01 -19.51
CA LEU A 98 1.95 6.22 -18.66
C LEU A 98 1.60 7.06 -17.43
N ALA A 99 0.89 8.16 -17.60
CA ALA A 99 0.45 9.01 -16.50
C ALA A 99 -0.45 8.26 -15.53
N THR A 100 -1.40 7.47 -16.04
CA THR A 100 -2.31 6.66 -15.23
C THR A 100 -1.55 5.63 -14.40
N GLY A 101 -0.63 4.88 -15.03
CA GLY A 101 0.17 3.86 -14.34
C GLY A 101 1.09 4.46 -13.27
N LEU A 102 1.80 5.54 -13.60
CA LEU A 102 2.70 6.22 -12.66
C LEU A 102 1.93 6.89 -11.51
N ALA A 103 0.80 7.54 -11.80
CA ALA A 103 -0.06 8.15 -10.78
C ALA A 103 -0.59 7.07 -9.82
N MET A 104 -1.10 5.94 -10.33
CA MET A 104 -1.57 4.85 -9.47
C MET A 104 -0.45 4.25 -8.63
N ALA A 105 0.73 4.02 -9.20
CA ALA A 105 1.86 3.47 -8.45
C ALA A 105 2.28 4.40 -7.31
N LEU A 106 2.38 5.71 -7.58
CA LEU A 106 2.74 6.71 -6.58
C LEU A 106 1.69 6.81 -5.47
N LEU A 107 0.42 6.96 -5.86
CA LEU A 107 -0.68 7.10 -4.90
C LEU A 107 -0.83 5.83 -4.06
N HIS A 108 -0.74 4.66 -4.68
CA HIS A 108 -0.76 3.40 -3.93
C HIS A 108 0.39 3.35 -2.93
N HIS A 109 1.63 3.68 -3.32
CA HIS A 109 2.76 3.68 -2.39
C HIS A 109 2.59 4.65 -1.21
N CYS A 110 1.98 5.83 -1.44
CA CYS A 110 1.70 6.80 -0.39
C CYS A 110 0.57 6.36 0.56
N PHE A 111 -0.49 5.77 0.02
CA PHE A 111 -1.74 5.54 0.76
C PHE A 111 -1.94 4.09 1.22
N GLU A 112 -1.13 3.13 0.75
CA GLU A 112 -1.16 1.71 1.15
C GLU A 112 -1.10 1.55 2.67
N LYS A 113 -0.20 2.27 3.34
CA LYS A 113 -0.01 2.18 4.80
C LYS A 113 -1.15 2.81 5.61
N ILE A 114 -2.01 3.63 4.99
CA ILE A 114 -3.05 4.40 5.67
C ILE A 114 -4.43 3.77 5.44
N SER A 115 -4.80 3.50 4.18
CA SER A 115 -6.11 2.92 3.84
C SER A 115 -6.08 1.52 3.27
N GLY A 116 -4.91 1.03 2.86
CA GLY A 116 -4.79 -0.10 1.96
C GLY A 116 -4.76 0.31 0.48
N GLY A 117 -4.87 1.61 0.19
CA GLY A 117 -4.67 2.18 -1.15
C GLY A 117 -5.59 1.58 -2.20
N HIS A 118 -6.89 1.49 -1.91
CA HIS A 118 -7.87 0.91 -2.83
C HIS A 118 -8.08 1.82 -4.04
N VAL A 119 -8.33 3.12 -3.80
CA VAL A 119 -8.50 4.20 -4.80
C VAL A 119 -9.50 3.83 -5.91
N ASN A 120 -10.35 2.83 -5.65
CA ASN A 120 -11.19 2.21 -6.65
C ASN A 120 -12.40 1.54 -5.95
N PRO A 121 -13.63 1.91 -6.37
CA PRO A 121 -14.84 1.36 -5.79
C PRO A 121 -14.99 -0.14 -6.07
N ALA A 122 -14.52 -0.63 -7.23
CA ALA A 122 -14.56 -2.05 -7.56
C ALA A 122 -13.64 -2.88 -6.66
N VAL A 123 -12.44 -2.36 -6.35
CA VAL A 123 -11.48 -3.02 -5.44
C VAL A 123 -12.04 -3.05 -4.01
N SER A 124 -12.64 -1.95 -3.57
CA SER A 124 -13.27 -1.87 -2.25
C SER A 124 -14.43 -2.86 -2.11
N LEU A 125 -15.23 -3.03 -3.16
CA LEU A 125 -16.33 -3.99 -3.18
C LEU A 125 -15.82 -5.45 -3.27
N ALA A 126 -14.76 -5.72 -4.04
CA ALA A 126 -14.13 -7.03 -4.09
C ALA A 126 -13.56 -7.44 -2.72
N MET A 127 -12.93 -6.50 -2.01
CA MET A 127 -12.42 -6.74 -0.65
C MET A 127 -13.55 -6.97 0.37
N ALA A 128 -14.73 -6.35 0.15
CA ALA A 128 -15.93 -6.67 0.91
C ALA A 128 -16.48 -8.07 0.60
N ALA A 129 -16.48 -8.48 -0.68
CA ALA A 129 -16.94 -9.80 -1.10
C ALA A 129 -16.09 -10.94 -0.50
N ILE A 130 -14.77 -10.73 -0.37
CA ILE A 130 -13.84 -11.69 0.25
C ILE A 130 -13.90 -11.61 1.81
N LYS A 131 -14.81 -10.79 2.38
CA LYS A 131 -14.95 -10.55 3.83
C LYS A 131 -13.65 -10.06 4.49
N LYS A 132 -12.76 -9.42 3.73
CA LYS A 132 -11.56 -8.76 4.26
C LYS A 132 -11.86 -7.37 4.79
N VAL A 133 -12.90 -6.72 4.26
CA VAL A 133 -13.35 -5.39 4.68
C VAL A 133 -14.85 -5.46 4.98
N SER A 134 -15.29 -4.74 6.02
CA SER A 134 -16.71 -4.62 6.32
C SER A 134 -17.48 -3.98 5.16
N PRO A 135 -18.68 -4.47 4.80
CA PRO A 135 -19.49 -3.88 3.75
C PRO A 135 -19.81 -2.39 4.00
N LEU A 136 -19.96 -1.99 5.26
CA LEU A 136 -20.21 -0.58 5.63
C LEU A 136 -18.95 0.30 5.45
N ARG A 137 -17.76 -0.26 5.71
CA ARG A 137 -16.49 0.42 5.40
C ARG A 137 -16.29 0.56 3.90
N ALA A 138 -16.60 -0.50 3.15
CA ALA A 138 -16.53 -0.47 1.70
C ALA A 138 -17.50 0.55 1.09
N SER A 139 -18.74 0.66 1.59
CA SER A 139 -19.68 1.67 1.09
C SER A 139 -19.19 3.11 1.36
N LEU A 140 -18.59 3.35 2.53
CA LEU A 140 -18.02 4.68 2.83
C LEU A 140 -16.79 4.99 1.96
N PHE A 141 -15.97 3.99 1.64
CA PHE A 141 -14.86 4.16 0.70
C PHE A 141 -15.37 4.50 -0.70
N VAL A 142 -16.41 3.83 -1.19
CA VAL A 142 -17.03 4.14 -2.48
C VAL A 142 -17.49 5.59 -2.53
N VAL A 143 -18.20 6.06 -1.50
CA VAL A 143 -18.65 7.46 -1.43
C VAL A 143 -17.47 8.43 -1.39
N ALA A 144 -16.43 8.15 -0.61
CA ALA A 144 -15.23 8.97 -0.55
C ALA A 144 -14.48 9.01 -1.90
N GLN A 145 -14.36 7.87 -2.59
CA GLN A 145 -13.69 7.76 -3.88
C GLN A 145 -14.45 8.52 -4.97
N CYS A 146 -15.79 8.38 -5.01
CA CYS A 146 -16.64 9.15 -5.91
C CYS A 146 -16.56 10.66 -5.61
N GLY A 147 -16.63 11.05 -4.35
CA GLY A 147 -16.51 12.46 -3.93
C GLY A 147 -15.16 13.07 -4.31
N GLY A 148 -14.06 12.35 -4.07
CA GLY A 148 -12.72 12.75 -4.47
C GLY A 148 -12.58 12.89 -5.98
N GLY A 149 -13.08 11.91 -6.74
CA GLY A 149 -13.05 11.96 -8.21
C GLY A 149 -13.84 13.15 -8.79
N ILE A 150 -15.04 13.42 -8.26
CA ILE A 150 -15.84 14.58 -8.66
C ILE A 150 -15.11 15.88 -8.34
N ALA A 151 -14.51 16.01 -7.14
CA ALA A 151 -13.76 17.19 -6.76
C ALA A 151 -12.52 17.41 -7.64
N GLY A 152 -11.82 16.33 -8.02
CA GLY A 152 -10.66 16.39 -8.92
C GLY A 152 -11.04 16.85 -10.32
N ALA A 153 -12.15 16.34 -10.85
CA ALA A 153 -12.69 16.77 -12.13
C ALA A 153 -13.21 18.22 -12.09
N ALA A 154 -13.89 18.61 -11.00
CA ALA A 154 -14.40 19.96 -10.81
C ALA A 154 -13.28 21.00 -10.75
N LEU A 155 -12.17 20.70 -10.07
CA LEU A 155 -11.00 21.58 -10.02
C LEU A 155 -10.32 21.74 -11.38
N LEU A 156 -10.40 20.74 -12.25
CA LEU A 156 -9.87 20.83 -13.60
C LEU A 156 -10.79 21.64 -14.53
N TYR A 157 -12.09 21.68 -14.22
CA TYR A 157 -13.09 22.40 -15.01
C TYR A 157 -13.20 23.89 -14.66
N GLY A 158 -13.06 24.24 -13.37
CA GLY A 158 -13.14 25.62 -12.87
C GLY A 158 -11.87 26.42 -13.11
#